data_AF-A0A5C3PMQ6-F1
#
_entry.id   AF-A0A5C3PMQ6-F1
#
_cell.length_a   1.000
_cell.length_b   1.000
_cell.length_c   1.000
_cell.angle_alpha   90.00
_cell.angle_beta   90.00
_cell.angle_gamma   90.00
#
_symmetry.space_group_name_H-M   'P 1'
#
loop_
_entity.id
_entity.type
_entity.pdbx_description
1 polymer ?
#
loop_
_entity_poly.entity_id
_entity_poly.type
_entity_poly.pdbx_seq_one_letter_code
_entity_poly.pdbx_strand_id
1 'polypeptide(L)'
;MADIEGKTRPELPVELYTHALEFLDPNQPCSVETLFSVLWTNNYLRTAASVSSLWKPYYDLRYTQCVPENEARRRAQFGEDYYKLYMKRRELDHRALTLVDAIRLEIPGRSARARVLAQELSFDVWDALRAETVLPLPEYFRSPRDEITGEAAPQAFPRRYWARAVQGVIARYWAVRMWQRAVAGDPGVTFEEVLLGFSTFCGWSPYALAQELDSFAANCRQTFLTQKVVLDQADPKFDLTKACDTTIFYMRAEGWMDGEEDMDEHILNIYPHIPLTEQFSFPLSALSRVWLFVTLCRRLGLDAYPTMALPSTTPICCVRPQDPTGLPVVVEFSSLGPSVVRPITLTSAYQQMAGVVPGDIPPEMAWRCLPELPASTWFTFALKEAGQNLTLYREEEHEDWLHWENERLCTATHAIQCATMMIPAAEPPVLIHRGDMADMFPLDAQVIMLDVLLAQALPGSSRGNIAAAVRMSVFNSETLDVLVMRRSRYPRTDIPYVGTIIPHSMLDDRPGFELDWKVSGVDERETYLAEGTLFKRQVFADGFEKTSTQASWPERYPPVGLSKKAARSWYLNWSHFGRYVEDVSFADADGDGQPTKLVMTAEMRTLYPEDCIPEPQPYLIPRIPGPQREL
;
A
#
# COMPACT_ATOMS: atom_id res chain seq x y z
N MET A 1 -34.50 -59.20 -20.69
CA MET A 1 -33.75 -59.20 -21.97
C MET A 1 -34.19 -57.95 -22.72
N ALA A 2 -33.52 -56.81 -22.66
CA ALA A 2 -32.08 -56.62 -22.75
C ALA A 2 -31.52 -55.76 -21.61
N ASP A 3 -30.61 -56.35 -20.84
CA ASP A 3 -29.50 -55.64 -20.21
C ASP A 3 -28.64 -55.09 -21.34
N ILE A 4 -28.73 -53.79 -21.59
CA ILE A 4 -27.61 -53.06 -22.17
C ILE A 4 -26.80 -52.63 -20.96
N GLU A 5 -25.88 -53.50 -20.55
CA GLU A 5 -24.70 -53.14 -19.78
C GLU A 5 -24.12 -51.88 -20.41
N GLY A 6 -24.34 -50.74 -19.75
CA GLY A 6 -23.62 -49.51 -20.05
C GLY A 6 -22.15 -49.81 -19.82
N LYS A 7 -21.43 -50.13 -20.90
CA LYS A 7 -19.96 -50.26 -20.92
C LYS A 7 -19.37 -48.99 -20.31
N THR A 8 -19.10 -49.04 -19.01
CA THR A 8 -18.22 -48.09 -18.33
C THR A 8 -16.91 -48.15 -19.09
N ARG A 9 -16.53 -47.03 -19.73
CA ARG A 9 -15.20 -46.88 -20.33
C ARG A 9 -14.17 -47.37 -19.31
N PRO A 10 -13.07 -48.03 -19.72
CA PRO A 10 -12.00 -48.32 -18.77
C PRO A 10 -11.53 -46.97 -18.21
N GLU A 11 -11.90 -46.68 -16.97
CA GLU A 11 -11.42 -45.51 -16.26
C GLU A 11 -9.92 -45.71 -16.12
N LEU A 12 -9.13 -44.76 -16.63
CA LEU A 12 -7.69 -44.79 -16.41
C LEU A 12 -7.45 -44.85 -14.89
N PRO A 13 -6.43 -45.57 -14.40
CA PRO A 13 -6.05 -45.53 -12.99
C PRO A 13 -5.93 -44.09 -12.48
N VAL A 14 -6.30 -43.85 -11.22
CA VAL A 14 -6.30 -42.52 -10.57
C VAL A 14 -4.93 -41.86 -10.74
N GLU A 15 -3.87 -42.66 -10.64
CA GLU A 15 -2.47 -42.26 -10.78
C GLU A 15 -2.17 -41.66 -12.16
N LEU A 16 -2.78 -42.19 -13.24
CA LEU A 16 -2.61 -41.63 -14.58
C LEU A 16 -3.34 -40.30 -14.75
N TYR A 17 -4.51 -40.13 -14.12
CA TYR A 17 -5.18 -38.84 -14.09
C TYR A 17 -4.38 -37.82 -13.28
N THR A 18 -3.90 -38.19 -12.09
CA THR A 18 -3.03 -37.34 -11.27
C THR A 18 -1.79 -36.94 -12.06
N HIS A 19 -1.11 -37.89 -12.70
CA HIS A 19 0.08 -37.61 -13.51
C HIS A 19 -0.24 -36.68 -14.70
N ALA A 20 -1.38 -36.84 -15.37
CA ALA A 20 -1.79 -35.93 -16.44
C ALA A 20 -2.01 -34.50 -15.92
N LEU A 21 -2.56 -34.36 -14.70
CA LEU A 21 -2.78 -33.06 -14.07
C LEU A 21 -1.49 -32.38 -13.59
N GLU A 22 -0.41 -33.14 -13.34
CA GLU A 22 0.91 -32.59 -12.99
C GLU A 22 1.52 -31.75 -14.13
N PHE A 23 1.09 -31.96 -15.39
CA PHE A 23 1.54 -31.18 -16.54
C PHE A 23 0.84 -29.81 -16.67
N LEU A 24 -0.13 -29.50 -15.82
CA LEU A 24 -0.77 -28.19 -15.82
C LEU A 24 0.20 -27.16 -15.23
N ASP A 25 0.58 -26.16 -16.05
CA ASP A 25 1.48 -25.09 -15.64
C ASP A 25 0.80 -24.18 -14.61
N PRO A 26 1.31 -24.09 -13.36
CA PRO A 26 0.73 -23.25 -12.32
C PRO A 26 0.70 -21.75 -12.67
N ASN A 27 1.56 -21.30 -13.59
CA ASN A 27 1.62 -19.91 -14.01
C ASN A 27 0.49 -19.52 -14.98
N GLN A 28 -0.22 -20.50 -15.56
CA GLN A 28 -1.33 -20.23 -16.46
C GLN A 28 -2.65 -20.15 -15.70
N PRO A 29 -3.42 -19.04 -15.82
CA PRO A 29 -4.70 -18.89 -15.11
C PRO A 29 -5.71 -20.00 -15.40
N CYS A 30 -5.75 -20.53 -16.63
CA CYS A 30 -6.66 -21.60 -17.02
C CYS A 30 -6.34 -22.95 -16.35
N SER A 31 -5.12 -23.16 -15.85
CA SER A 31 -4.70 -24.42 -15.21
C SER A 31 -5.45 -24.67 -13.91
N VAL A 32 -5.59 -23.63 -13.06
CA VAL A 32 -6.34 -23.77 -11.80
C VAL A 32 -7.84 -23.94 -12.06
N GLU A 33 -8.39 -23.26 -13.07
CA GLU A 33 -9.79 -23.44 -13.49
C GLU A 33 -10.04 -24.87 -14.01
N THR A 34 -9.07 -25.43 -14.72
CA THR A 34 -9.09 -26.82 -15.18
C THR A 34 -9.11 -27.78 -13.99
N LEU A 35 -8.24 -27.58 -12.98
CA LEU A 35 -8.24 -28.40 -11.76
C LEU A 35 -9.59 -28.35 -11.04
N PHE A 36 -10.18 -27.15 -10.89
CA PHE A 36 -11.51 -27.01 -10.30
C PHE A 36 -12.59 -27.71 -11.11
N SER A 37 -12.56 -27.59 -12.44
CA SER A 37 -13.49 -28.30 -13.33
C SER A 37 -13.40 -29.82 -13.15
N VAL A 38 -12.19 -30.36 -13.01
CA VAL A 38 -11.96 -31.79 -12.76
C VAL A 38 -12.49 -32.21 -11.38
N LEU A 39 -12.27 -31.39 -10.33
CA LEU A 39 -12.84 -31.64 -8.98
C LEU A 39 -14.38 -31.73 -8.97
N TRP A 40 -15.05 -30.94 -9.82
CA TRP A 40 -16.51 -30.93 -9.91
C TRP A 40 -17.09 -32.02 -10.80
N THR A 41 -16.29 -32.71 -11.61
CA THR A 41 -16.79 -33.64 -12.62
C THR A 41 -17.41 -34.91 -12.02
N ASN A 42 -16.68 -35.67 -11.21
CA ASN A 42 -17.17 -36.87 -10.52
C ASN A 42 -16.27 -37.25 -9.32
N ASN A 43 -16.67 -38.24 -8.51
CA ASN A 43 -15.92 -38.65 -7.31
C ASN A 43 -14.51 -39.20 -7.61
N TYR A 44 -14.36 -39.89 -8.74
CA TYR A 44 -13.10 -40.52 -9.13
C TYR A 44 -12.05 -39.46 -9.53
N LEU A 45 -12.42 -38.57 -10.45
CA LEU A 45 -11.60 -37.43 -10.86
C LEU A 45 -11.36 -36.44 -9.73
N ARG A 46 -12.32 -36.28 -8.80
CA ARG A 46 -12.11 -35.48 -7.60
C ARG A 46 -11.01 -36.06 -6.73
N THR A 47 -10.95 -37.38 -6.57
CA THR A 47 -9.87 -38.04 -5.82
C THR A 47 -8.52 -37.78 -6.49
N ALA A 48 -8.44 -37.93 -7.82
CA ALA A 48 -7.21 -37.66 -8.58
C ALA A 48 -6.74 -36.20 -8.48
N ALA A 49 -7.67 -35.25 -8.56
CA ALA A 49 -7.39 -33.82 -8.53
C ALA A 49 -7.22 -33.26 -7.11
N SER A 50 -7.52 -34.01 -6.04
CA SER A 50 -7.34 -33.56 -4.65
C SER A 50 -5.96 -33.92 -4.08
N VAL A 51 -5.07 -34.51 -4.88
CA VAL A 51 -3.73 -34.92 -4.45
C VAL A 51 -2.89 -33.70 -4.07
N SER A 52 -2.33 -33.71 -2.86
CA SER A 52 -1.62 -32.55 -2.29
C SER A 52 -0.47 -32.02 -3.16
N SER A 53 0.33 -32.90 -3.78
CA SER A 53 1.46 -32.50 -4.64
C SER A 53 1.03 -31.65 -5.84
N LEU A 54 -0.20 -31.83 -6.34
CA LEU A 54 -0.75 -30.98 -7.42
C LEU A 54 -0.97 -29.55 -6.97
N TRP A 55 -1.38 -29.33 -5.71
CA TRP A 55 -1.79 -28.01 -5.21
C TRP A 55 -0.65 -27.20 -4.62
N LYS A 56 0.44 -27.83 -4.19
CA LYS A 56 1.60 -27.14 -3.61
C LYS A 56 2.11 -26.00 -4.51
N PRO A 57 2.39 -26.21 -5.81
CA PRO A 57 2.87 -25.14 -6.68
C PRO A 57 1.88 -23.97 -6.79
N TYR A 58 0.57 -24.25 -6.87
CA TYR A 58 -0.47 -23.21 -6.92
C TYR A 58 -0.60 -22.46 -5.60
N TYR A 59 -0.41 -23.13 -4.46
CA TYR A 59 -0.43 -22.52 -3.14
C TYR A 59 0.75 -21.56 -2.99
N ASP A 60 1.96 -22.04 -3.24
CA ASP A 60 3.20 -21.28 -3.08
C ASP A 60 3.26 -20.09 -4.05
N LEU A 61 2.76 -20.27 -5.28
CA LEU A 61 2.69 -19.19 -6.29
C LEU A 61 1.66 -18.11 -5.93
N ARG A 62 0.47 -18.51 -5.44
CA ARG A 62 -0.63 -17.57 -5.18
C ARG A 62 -0.48 -16.83 -3.85
N TYR A 63 -0.02 -17.53 -2.81
CA TYR A 63 -0.03 -17.03 -1.43
C TYR A 63 1.37 -16.68 -0.96
N THR A 64 1.84 -15.52 -1.43
CA THR A 64 3.17 -14.99 -1.10
C THR A 64 3.16 -14.21 0.21
N GLN A 65 1.97 -13.72 0.62
CA GLN A 65 1.80 -12.90 1.82
C GLN A 65 0.87 -13.61 2.82
N CYS A 66 1.30 -13.70 4.07
CA CYS A 66 0.49 -14.26 5.15
C CYS A 66 0.96 -13.76 6.52
N VAL A 67 0.06 -13.86 7.50
CA VAL A 67 0.44 -13.68 8.90
C VAL A 67 1.09 -14.98 9.39
N PRO A 68 2.37 -14.99 9.82
CA PRO A 68 3.10 -16.21 10.15
C PRO A 68 2.39 -17.11 11.18
N GLU A 69 1.76 -16.52 12.19
CA GLU A 69 1.04 -17.26 13.24
C GLU A 69 -0.22 -17.94 12.70
N ASN A 70 -0.92 -17.31 11.75
CA ASN A 70 -2.10 -17.89 11.13
C ASN A 70 -1.71 -19.00 10.15
N GLU A 71 -0.61 -18.83 9.40
CA GLU A 71 -0.06 -19.87 8.53
C GLU A 71 0.40 -21.08 9.36
N ALA A 72 1.14 -20.86 10.45
CA ALA A 72 1.55 -21.93 11.36
C ALA A 72 0.35 -22.69 11.94
N ARG A 73 -0.73 -21.98 12.32
CA ARG A 73 -1.98 -22.59 12.78
C ARG A 73 -2.65 -23.44 11.70
N ARG A 74 -2.72 -22.93 10.45
CA ARG A 74 -3.29 -23.66 9.30
C ARG A 74 -2.48 -24.92 9.00
N ARG A 75 -1.15 -24.84 9.01
CA ARG A 75 -0.27 -26.00 8.84
C ARG A 75 -0.37 -27.01 9.99
N ALA A 76 -0.54 -26.54 11.23
CA ALA A 76 -0.78 -27.44 12.36
C ALA A 76 -2.12 -28.20 12.23
N GLN A 77 -3.15 -27.55 11.64
CA GLN A 77 -4.46 -28.16 11.43
C GLN A 77 -4.50 -29.14 10.26
N PHE A 78 -3.86 -28.80 9.14
CA PHE A 78 -3.99 -29.55 7.87
C PHE A 78 -2.73 -30.32 7.47
N GLY A 79 -1.61 -30.14 8.17
CA GLY A 79 -0.32 -30.73 7.81
C GLY A 79 0.17 -30.21 6.46
N GLU A 80 0.77 -31.11 5.67
CA GLU A 80 1.21 -30.86 4.29
C GLU A 80 0.12 -31.18 3.25
N ASP A 81 -1.16 -31.11 3.64
CA ASP A 81 -2.28 -31.23 2.70
C ASP A 81 -2.54 -29.87 2.03
N TYR A 82 -1.78 -29.58 0.97
CA TYR A 82 -1.83 -28.33 0.23
C TYR A 82 -3.17 -28.10 -0.46
N TYR A 83 -3.92 -29.16 -0.79
CA TYR A 83 -5.29 -29.01 -1.29
C TYR A 83 -6.17 -28.34 -0.23
N LYS A 84 -6.17 -28.87 1.01
CA LYS A 84 -6.95 -28.28 2.11
C LYS A 84 -6.46 -26.89 2.50
N LEU A 85 -5.14 -26.67 2.54
CA LEU A 85 -4.58 -25.34 2.81
C LEU A 85 -5.04 -24.33 1.75
N TYR A 86 -4.99 -24.70 0.47
CA TYR A 86 -5.44 -23.86 -0.64
C TYR A 86 -6.93 -23.56 -0.53
N MET A 87 -7.79 -24.56 -0.33
CA MET A 87 -9.22 -24.34 -0.17
C MET A 87 -9.52 -23.42 1.01
N LYS A 88 -8.84 -23.61 2.15
CA LYS A 88 -9.04 -22.75 3.31
C LYS A 88 -8.66 -21.30 3.03
N ARG A 89 -7.60 -21.06 2.25
CA ARG A 89 -7.23 -19.72 1.83
C ARG A 89 -8.20 -19.12 0.82
N ARG A 90 -8.72 -19.91 -0.12
CA ARG A 90 -9.75 -19.46 -1.06
C ARG A 90 -11.04 -19.03 -0.36
N GLU A 91 -11.41 -19.68 0.75
CA GLU A 91 -12.54 -19.22 1.58
C GLU A 91 -12.29 -17.82 2.16
N LEU A 92 -11.06 -17.53 2.63
CA LEU A 92 -10.69 -16.21 3.14
C LEU A 92 -10.68 -15.18 2.02
N ASP A 93 -10.10 -15.51 0.86
CA ASP A 93 -10.13 -14.66 -0.34
C ASP A 93 -11.57 -14.27 -0.67
N HIS A 94 -12.48 -15.26 -0.77
CA HIS A 94 -13.88 -15.03 -1.09
C HIS A 94 -14.56 -14.13 -0.06
N ARG A 95 -14.39 -14.41 1.24
CA ARG A 95 -14.93 -13.58 2.32
C ARG A 95 -14.43 -12.13 2.22
N ALA A 96 -13.14 -11.93 1.93
CA ALA A 96 -12.59 -10.59 1.76
C ALA A 96 -13.20 -9.87 0.56
N LEU A 97 -13.27 -10.51 -0.60
CA LEU A 97 -13.83 -9.91 -1.82
C LEU A 97 -15.31 -9.54 -1.63
N THR A 98 -16.11 -10.39 -0.95
CA THR A 98 -17.49 -10.05 -0.58
C THR A 98 -17.57 -8.81 0.31
N LEU A 99 -16.66 -8.66 1.29
CA LEU A 99 -16.61 -7.48 2.15
C LEU A 99 -16.20 -6.23 1.37
N VAL A 100 -15.24 -6.33 0.44
CA VAL A 100 -14.82 -5.23 -0.44
C VAL A 100 -15.96 -4.80 -1.35
N ASP A 101 -16.68 -5.75 -1.96
CA ASP A 101 -17.86 -5.45 -2.76
C ASP A 101 -18.93 -4.74 -1.94
N ALA A 102 -19.19 -5.20 -0.71
CA ALA A 102 -20.13 -4.53 0.18
C ALA A 102 -19.65 -3.13 0.59
N ILE A 103 -18.35 -2.89 0.80
CA ILE A 103 -17.81 -1.54 1.03
C ILE A 103 -18.06 -0.64 -0.19
N ARG A 104 -17.80 -1.16 -1.39
CA ARG A 104 -17.95 -0.43 -2.64
C ARG A 104 -19.41 -0.10 -2.97
N LEU A 105 -20.32 -1.04 -2.72
CA LEU A 105 -21.73 -0.94 -3.11
C LEU A 105 -22.62 -0.31 -2.04
N GLU A 106 -22.25 -0.41 -0.76
CA GLU A 106 -23.06 0.07 0.36
C GLU A 106 -22.28 1.10 1.18
N ILE A 107 -22.84 2.30 1.31
CA ILE A 107 -22.25 3.37 2.14
C ILE A 107 -22.37 3.05 3.64
N PRO A 108 -23.54 2.63 4.18
CA PRO A 108 -23.65 2.29 5.60
C PRO A 108 -22.83 1.06 5.96
N GLY A 109 -22.07 1.11 7.06
CA GLY A 109 -21.33 -0.03 7.61
C GLY A 109 -19.97 -0.30 6.96
N ARG A 110 -19.47 0.58 6.08
CA ARG A 110 -18.12 0.49 5.48
C ARG A 110 -17.03 0.31 6.52
N SER A 111 -17.07 1.12 7.57
CA SER A 111 -16.12 1.13 8.67
C SER A 111 -16.08 -0.20 9.43
N ALA A 112 -17.26 -0.80 9.67
CA ALA A 112 -17.35 -2.10 10.34
C ALA A 112 -16.75 -3.23 9.48
N ARG A 113 -16.97 -3.20 8.16
CA ARG A 113 -16.39 -4.17 7.22
C ARG A 113 -14.88 -3.99 7.08
N ALA A 114 -14.40 -2.75 7.01
CA ALA A 114 -12.98 -2.44 6.98
C ALA A 114 -12.26 -2.92 8.25
N ARG A 115 -12.92 -2.81 9.42
CA ARG A 115 -12.42 -3.39 10.67
C ARG A 115 -12.19 -4.90 10.55
N VAL A 116 -13.16 -5.65 10.03
CA VAL A 116 -13.02 -7.10 9.84
C VAL A 116 -11.85 -7.43 8.90
N LEU A 117 -11.74 -6.69 7.79
CA LEU A 117 -10.64 -6.86 6.83
C LEU A 117 -9.27 -6.60 7.48
N ALA A 118 -9.12 -5.51 8.21
CA ALA A 118 -7.84 -5.14 8.82
C ALA A 118 -7.45 -6.01 10.03
N GLN A 119 -8.41 -6.31 10.91
CA GLN A 119 -8.15 -6.94 12.21
C GLN A 119 -8.23 -8.46 12.17
N GLU A 120 -9.16 -9.03 11.40
CA GLU A 120 -9.38 -10.49 11.37
C GLU A 120 -8.68 -11.15 10.18
N LEU A 121 -8.82 -10.59 8.98
CA LEU A 121 -8.30 -11.18 7.75
C LEU A 121 -6.85 -10.75 7.47
N SER A 122 -6.53 -9.49 7.71
CA SER A 122 -5.18 -8.92 7.63
C SER A 122 -4.44 -9.33 6.34
N PHE A 123 -3.14 -9.60 6.41
CA PHE A 123 -2.32 -10.01 5.27
C PHE A 123 -2.68 -11.38 4.69
N ASP A 124 -3.57 -12.16 5.32
CA ASP A 124 -4.00 -13.45 4.75
C ASP A 124 -4.86 -13.31 3.49
N VAL A 125 -5.35 -12.10 3.17
CA VAL A 125 -6.14 -11.84 1.96
C VAL A 125 -5.45 -10.86 1.01
N TRP A 126 -4.19 -10.52 1.30
CA TRP A 126 -3.44 -9.49 0.58
C TRP A 126 -3.27 -9.79 -0.91
N ASP A 127 -2.91 -11.03 -1.25
CA ASP A 127 -2.70 -11.45 -2.64
C ASP A 127 -4.00 -11.44 -3.45
N ALA A 128 -5.13 -11.79 -2.83
CA ALA A 128 -6.44 -11.70 -3.47
C ALA A 128 -6.84 -10.25 -3.76
N LEU A 129 -6.60 -9.34 -2.81
CA LEU A 129 -6.81 -7.92 -3.02
C LEU A 129 -5.86 -7.37 -4.10
N ARG A 130 -4.59 -7.80 -4.11
CA ARG A 130 -3.60 -7.40 -5.13
C ARG A 130 -4.06 -7.80 -6.54
N ALA A 131 -4.65 -8.97 -6.71
CA ALA A 131 -5.21 -9.38 -8.00
C ALA A 131 -6.33 -8.45 -8.48
N GLU A 132 -7.14 -7.90 -7.56
CA GLU A 132 -8.18 -6.92 -7.89
C GLU A 132 -7.61 -5.56 -8.31
N THR A 133 -6.44 -5.15 -7.81
CA THR A 133 -5.84 -3.83 -8.12
C THR A 133 -5.28 -3.73 -9.54
N VAL A 134 -5.21 -4.86 -10.26
CA VAL A 134 -4.66 -4.97 -11.63
C VAL A 134 -5.69 -5.43 -12.66
N LEU A 135 -6.99 -5.47 -12.34
CA LEU A 135 -8.05 -5.89 -13.27
C LEU A 135 -8.09 -5.10 -14.59
N PRO A 136 -8.30 -5.70 -15.77
CA PRO A 136 -8.33 -4.95 -17.03
C PRO A 136 -9.35 -3.79 -17.04
N LEU A 137 -8.88 -2.57 -17.32
CA LEU A 137 -9.71 -1.35 -17.36
C LEU A 137 -10.65 -1.31 -18.57
N PRO A 138 -11.66 -0.42 -18.65
CA PRO A 138 -12.42 -0.20 -19.88
C PRO A 138 -11.52 0.29 -21.03
N GLU A 139 -11.83 -0.12 -22.26
CA GLU A 139 -10.99 0.14 -23.44
C GLU A 139 -10.69 1.63 -23.65
N TYR A 140 -11.66 2.50 -23.33
CA TYR A 140 -11.53 3.94 -23.51
C TYR A 140 -10.39 4.57 -22.69
N PHE A 141 -9.97 3.92 -21.60
CA PHE A 141 -8.93 4.38 -20.69
C PHE A 141 -7.58 3.67 -20.88
N ARG A 142 -7.51 2.65 -21.76
CA ARG A 142 -6.30 1.86 -21.99
C ARG A 142 -5.30 2.58 -22.88
N SER A 143 -4.02 2.38 -22.58
CA SER A 143 -2.92 2.65 -23.50
C SER A 143 -2.81 1.55 -24.55
N PRO A 144 -2.40 1.86 -25.79
CA PRO A 144 -1.92 0.85 -26.74
C PRO A 144 -0.72 0.04 -26.23
N ARG A 145 -0.02 0.55 -25.19
CA ARG A 145 1.13 -0.11 -24.55
C ARG A 145 0.77 -0.92 -23.30
N ASP A 146 -0.50 -0.94 -22.88
CA ASP A 146 -0.86 -1.71 -21.69
C ASP A 146 -0.76 -3.20 -22.00
N GLU A 147 0.09 -3.92 -21.27
CA GLU A 147 0.35 -5.35 -21.45
C GLU A 147 -0.84 -6.24 -21.03
N ILE A 148 -1.87 -5.64 -20.43
CA ILE A 148 -3.04 -6.34 -19.93
C ILE A 148 -3.93 -6.75 -21.12
N THR A 149 -3.69 -7.97 -21.60
CA THR A 149 -4.49 -8.64 -22.61
C THR A 149 -5.73 -9.25 -21.96
N GLY A 150 -6.92 -8.77 -22.31
CA GLY A 150 -8.17 -9.30 -21.76
C GLY A 150 -9.38 -8.39 -21.96
N GLU A 151 -10.57 -8.97 -21.87
CA GLU A 151 -11.82 -8.22 -21.82
C GLU A 151 -11.85 -7.33 -20.57
N ALA A 152 -12.48 -6.16 -20.67
CA ALA A 152 -12.61 -5.26 -19.53
C ALA A 152 -13.37 -5.95 -18.40
N ALA A 153 -12.79 -5.96 -17.20
CA ALA A 153 -13.49 -6.49 -16.05
C ALA A 153 -14.68 -5.58 -15.72
N PRO A 154 -15.86 -6.14 -15.37
CA PRO A 154 -17.00 -5.33 -14.98
C PRO A 154 -16.63 -4.51 -13.74
N GLN A 155 -16.90 -3.20 -13.81
CA GLN A 155 -16.63 -2.26 -12.71
C GLN A 155 -15.15 -2.29 -12.27
N ALA A 156 -14.22 -2.43 -13.22
CA ALA A 156 -12.79 -2.55 -12.93
C ALA A 156 -12.26 -1.39 -12.08
N PHE A 157 -12.66 -0.16 -12.38
CA PHE A 157 -12.21 1.03 -11.67
C PHE A 157 -12.53 1.01 -10.16
N PRO A 158 -13.79 0.89 -9.73
CA PRO A 158 -14.10 0.88 -8.30
C PRO A 158 -13.61 -0.39 -7.60
N ARG A 159 -13.52 -1.54 -8.29
CA ARG A 159 -12.88 -2.73 -7.72
C ARG A 159 -11.40 -2.49 -7.42
N ARG A 160 -10.65 -1.93 -8.39
CA ARG A 160 -9.24 -1.56 -8.20
C ARG A 160 -9.07 -0.56 -7.06
N TYR A 161 -9.86 0.51 -7.04
CA TYR A 161 -9.76 1.55 -6.01
C TYR A 161 -10.02 0.98 -4.61
N TRP A 162 -11.14 0.30 -4.40
CA TRP A 162 -11.50 -0.20 -3.07
C TRP A 162 -10.60 -1.34 -2.61
N ALA A 163 -10.09 -2.18 -3.51
CA ALA A 163 -9.07 -3.15 -3.18
C ALA A 163 -7.77 -2.48 -2.68
N ARG A 164 -7.31 -1.41 -3.35
CA ARG A 164 -6.16 -0.60 -2.89
C ARG A 164 -6.43 0.08 -1.55
N ALA A 165 -7.60 0.69 -1.38
CA ALA A 165 -7.98 1.33 -0.11
C ALA A 165 -7.99 0.32 1.05
N VAL A 166 -8.49 -0.90 0.81
CA VAL A 166 -8.49 -1.98 1.80
C VAL A 166 -7.08 -2.53 2.07
N GLN A 167 -6.23 -2.70 1.05
CA GLN A 167 -4.81 -3.03 1.28
C GLN A 167 -4.12 -1.94 2.11
N GLY A 168 -4.37 -0.66 1.79
CA GLY A 168 -3.87 0.47 2.54
C GLY A 168 -4.27 0.42 4.01
N VAL A 169 -5.54 0.20 4.33
CA VAL A 169 -5.99 0.16 5.74
C VAL A 169 -5.48 -1.08 6.48
N ILE A 170 -5.34 -2.24 5.83
CA ILE A 170 -4.68 -3.43 6.41
C ILE A 170 -3.23 -3.09 6.78
N ALA A 171 -2.50 -2.48 5.87
CA ALA A 171 -1.10 -2.15 6.03
C ALA A 171 -0.90 -1.08 7.12
N ARG A 172 -1.65 0.02 7.07
CA ARG A 172 -1.63 1.06 8.11
C ARG A 172 -2.02 0.51 9.48
N TYR A 173 -3.03 -0.36 9.57
CA TYR A 173 -3.41 -0.98 10.83
C TYR A 173 -2.25 -1.78 11.43
N TRP A 174 -1.56 -2.57 10.60
CA TRP A 174 -0.35 -3.29 11.03
C TRP A 174 0.76 -2.33 11.51
N ALA A 175 1.07 -1.30 10.72
CA ALA A 175 2.13 -0.34 11.05
C ALA A 175 1.87 0.36 12.38
N VAL A 176 0.66 0.90 12.56
CA VAL A 176 0.27 1.61 13.78
C VAL A 176 0.27 0.68 15.01
N ARG A 177 -0.19 -0.57 14.86
CA ARG A 177 -0.13 -1.56 15.95
C ARG A 177 1.29 -1.98 16.28
N MET A 178 2.16 -2.10 15.28
CA MET A 178 3.58 -2.40 15.48
C MET A 178 4.27 -1.24 16.20
N TRP A 179 4.04 0.01 15.81
CA TRP A 179 4.57 1.19 16.52
C TRP A 179 4.05 1.29 17.95
N GLN A 180 2.78 0.97 18.20
CA GLN A 180 2.23 0.91 19.56
C GLN A 180 2.98 -0.09 20.44
N ARG A 181 3.30 -1.28 19.89
CA ARG A 181 4.12 -2.30 20.58
C ARG A 181 5.56 -1.83 20.79
N ALA A 182 6.16 -1.19 19.79
CA ALA A 182 7.51 -0.62 19.89
C ALA A 182 7.61 0.40 21.02
N VAL A 183 6.67 1.36 21.08
CA VAL A 183 6.61 2.40 22.14
C VAL A 183 6.36 1.79 23.51
N ALA A 184 5.58 0.70 23.59
CA ALA A 184 5.35 -0.04 24.82
C ALA A 184 6.57 -0.86 25.29
N GLY A 185 7.67 -0.89 24.51
CA GLY A 185 8.87 -1.64 24.83
C GLY A 185 8.70 -3.16 24.69
N ASP A 186 7.81 -3.60 23.79
CA ASP A 186 7.63 -5.02 23.50
C ASP A 186 8.93 -5.63 22.92
N PRO A 187 9.56 -6.61 23.60
CA PRO A 187 10.81 -7.22 23.13
C PRO A 187 10.63 -8.03 21.84
N GLY A 188 9.40 -8.35 21.46
CA GLY A 188 9.08 -9.02 20.20
C GLY A 188 9.02 -8.07 19.00
N VAL A 189 9.27 -6.77 19.18
CA VAL A 189 9.42 -5.82 18.06
C VAL A 189 10.89 -5.53 17.82
N THR A 190 11.33 -5.78 16.60
CA THR A 190 12.71 -5.57 16.17
C THR A 190 12.93 -4.15 15.63
N PHE A 191 14.18 -3.68 15.60
CA PHE A 191 14.51 -2.41 14.95
C PHE A 191 14.15 -2.39 13.46
N GLU A 192 14.21 -3.56 12.79
CA GLU A 192 13.91 -3.72 11.37
C GLU A 192 12.42 -3.42 11.11
N GLU A 193 11.54 -4.03 11.89
CA GLU A 193 10.09 -3.87 11.78
C GLU A 193 9.64 -2.42 11.96
N VAL A 194 10.31 -1.65 12.83
CA VAL A 194 9.99 -0.24 13.09
C VAL A 194 10.04 0.60 11.80
N LEU A 195 11.11 0.46 11.02
CA LEU A 195 11.28 1.17 9.75
C LEU A 195 10.41 0.60 8.64
N LEU A 196 10.25 -0.73 8.59
CA LEU A 196 9.28 -1.36 7.67
C LEU A 196 7.88 -0.79 7.89
N GLY A 197 7.51 -0.47 9.14
CA GLY A 197 6.26 0.21 9.48
C GLY A 197 5.96 1.45 8.67
N PHE A 198 6.95 2.30 8.37
CA PHE A 198 6.73 3.51 7.57
C PHE A 198 6.36 3.18 6.12
N SER A 199 7.05 2.22 5.50
CA SER A 199 6.70 1.75 4.16
C SER A 199 5.38 1.00 4.13
N THR A 200 5.11 0.21 5.17
CA THR A 200 3.85 -0.49 5.31
C THR A 200 2.68 0.47 5.50
N PHE A 201 2.89 1.60 6.18
CA PHE A 201 1.89 2.66 6.23
C PHE A 201 1.55 3.21 4.82
N CYS A 202 2.54 3.27 3.93
CA CYS A 202 2.36 3.62 2.51
C CYS A 202 1.76 2.50 1.64
N GLY A 203 1.23 1.42 2.22
CA GLY A 203 0.56 0.35 1.50
C GLY A 203 1.47 -0.77 1.00
N TRP A 204 2.73 -0.81 1.43
CA TRP A 204 3.65 -1.92 1.10
C TRP A 204 3.51 -3.08 2.08
N SER A 205 3.58 -4.32 1.59
CA SER A 205 3.58 -5.47 2.50
C SER A 205 4.93 -5.58 3.21
N PRO A 206 4.97 -5.68 4.56
CA PRO A 206 6.22 -5.86 5.29
C PRO A 206 6.90 -7.19 4.91
N TYR A 207 6.12 -8.22 4.57
CA TYR A 207 6.66 -9.52 4.16
C TYR A 207 7.27 -9.49 2.76
N ALA A 208 6.72 -8.68 1.84
CA ALA A 208 7.33 -8.46 0.53
C ALA A 208 8.66 -7.71 0.67
N LEU A 209 8.70 -6.66 1.49
CA LEU A 209 9.94 -5.92 1.74
C LEU A 209 11.01 -6.79 2.42
N ALA A 210 10.62 -7.69 3.33
CA ALA A 210 11.52 -8.66 3.92
C ALA A 210 12.10 -9.65 2.88
N GLN A 211 11.29 -10.11 1.92
CA GLN A 211 11.74 -10.96 0.81
C GLN A 211 12.71 -10.24 -0.14
N GLU A 212 12.46 -8.96 -0.42
CA GLU A 212 13.40 -8.13 -1.19
C GLU A 212 14.75 -8.02 -0.46
N LEU A 213 14.74 -7.74 0.85
CA LEU A 213 15.96 -7.72 1.66
C LEU A 213 16.71 -9.06 1.66
N ASP A 214 16.00 -10.18 1.69
CA ASP A 214 16.60 -11.52 1.56
C ASP A 214 17.28 -11.70 0.19
N SER A 215 16.67 -11.17 -0.86
CA SER A 215 17.21 -11.17 -2.23
C SER A 215 18.47 -10.32 -2.34
N PHE A 216 18.46 -9.10 -1.77
CA PHE A 216 19.66 -8.25 -1.68
C PHE A 216 20.77 -8.90 -0.83
N ALA A 217 20.43 -9.58 0.27
CA ALA A 217 21.41 -10.30 1.08
C ALA A 217 22.03 -11.49 0.31
N ALA A 218 21.25 -12.19 -0.51
CA ALA A 218 21.76 -13.25 -1.39
C ALA A 218 22.71 -12.68 -2.45
N ASN A 219 22.38 -11.53 -3.06
CA ASN A 219 23.25 -10.83 -3.99
C ASN A 219 24.55 -10.34 -3.32
N CYS A 220 24.45 -9.78 -2.12
CA CYS A 220 25.61 -9.38 -1.32
C CYS A 220 26.52 -10.58 -1.03
N ARG A 221 25.95 -11.74 -0.65
CA ARG A 221 26.70 -12.99 -0.45
C ARG A 221 27.47 -13.40 -1.72
N GLN A 222 26.91 -13.19 -2.91
CA GLN A 222 27.60 -13.42 -4.18
C GLN A 222 28.79 -12.47 -4.37
N THR A 223 28.69 -11.21 -3.91
CA THR A 223 29.82 -10.27 -3.87
C THR A 223 30.95 -10.76 -2.97
N PHE A 224 30.64 -11.30 -1.78
CA PHE A 224 31.64 -11.91 -0.89
C PHE A 224 32.39 -13.06 -1.58
N LEU A 225 31.67 -13.94 -2.27
CA LEU A 225 32.27 -15.05 -3.03
C LEU A 225 33.20 -14.53 -4.14
N THR A 226 32.77 -13.49 -4.86
CA THR A 226 33.54 -12.88 -5.96
C THR A 226 34.82 -12.22 -5.45
N GLN A 227 34.75 -11.51 -4.32
CA GLN A 227 35.90 -10.86 -3.69
C GLN A 227 36.76 -11.81 -2.84
N LYS A 228 36.39 -13.09 -2.76
CA LYS A 228 37.07 -14.11 -1.93
C LYS A 228 37.17 -13.67 -0.47
N VAL A 229 36.11 -13.06 0.06
CA VAL A 229 35.98 -12.70 1.47
C VAL A 229 35.22 -13.82 2.18
N VAL A 230 35.82 -14.35 3.24
CA VAL A 230 35.22 -15.43 4.02
C VAL A 230 34.15 -14.84 4.93
N LEU A 231 32.96 -15.44 4.91
CA LEU A 231 31.82 -15.01 5.73
C LEU A 231 31.58 -15.94 6.94
N ASP A 232 32.10 -17.17 6.90
CA ASP A 232 32.02 -18.10 8.01
C ASP A 232 32.93 -17.63 9.15
N GLN A 233 32.33 -17.22 10.28
CA GLN A 233 33.04 -16.72 11.44
C GLN A 233 33.91 -17.79 12.12
N ALA A 234 33.68 -19.09 11.85
CA ALA A 234 34.51 -20.17 12.35
C ALA A 234 35.81 -20.37 11.54
N ASP A 235 35.92 -19.79 10.33
CA ASP A 235 37.13 -19.90 9.51
C ASP A 235 38.23 -18.98 10.07
N PRO A 236 39.47 -19.47 10.29
CA PRO A 236 40.59 -18.63 10.76
C PRO A 236 40.96 -17.45 9.85
N LYS A 237 40.49 -17.44 8.59
CA LYS A 237 40.67 -16.36 7.63
C LYS A 237 39.54 -15.32 7.66
N PHE A 238 38.52 -15.53 8.51
CA PHE A 238 37.46 -14.56 8.71
C PHE A 238 38.05 -13.25 9.24
N ASP A 239 37.70 -12.14 8.58
CA ASP A 239 38.06 -10.80 8.99
C ASP A 239 36.78 -9.96 9.02
N LEU A 240 36.35 -9.62 10.24
CA LEU A 240 35.12 -8.86 10.48
C LEU A 240 35.16 -7.47 9.83
N THR A 241 36.32 -6.82 9.83
CA THR A 241 36.49 -5.48 9.23
C THR A 241 36.31 -5.60 7.72
N LYS A 242 36.97 -6.59 7.10
CA LYS A 242 36.84 -6.86 5.68
C LYS A 242 35.41 -7.25 5.30
N ALA A 243 34.71 -8.01 6.13
CA ALA A 243 33.31 -8.33 5.92
C ALA A 243 32.44 -7.05 5.91
N CYS A 244 32.61 -6.15 6.89
CA CYS A 244 31.91 -4.87 6.93
C CYS A 244 32.23 -4.01 5.70
N ASP A 245 33.50 -3.91 5.31
CA ASP A 245 33.94 -3.18 4.11
C ASP A 245 33.32 -3.74 2.83
N THR A 246 33.23 -5.07 2.69
CA THR A 246 32.59 -5.72 1.53
C THR A 246 31.08 -5.45 1.50
N THR A 247 30.40 -5.43 2.66
CA THR A 247 28.98 -5.02 2.72
C THR A 247 28.81 -3.56 2.30
N ILE A 248 29.63 -2.63 2.77
CA ILE A 248 29.58 -1.21 2.37
C ILE A 248 29.88 -1.06 0.87
N PHE A 249 30.86 -1.82 0.36
CA PHE A 249 31.16 -1.85 -1.08
C PHE A 249 29.94 -2.28 -1.88
N TYR A 250 29.23 -3.32 -1.43
CA TYR A 250 27.99 -3.77 -2.05
C TYR A 250 26.91 -2.67 -2.01
N MET A 251 26.67 -2.06 -0.85
CA MET A 251 25.71 -0.96 -0.71
C MET A 251 26.03 0.22 -1.64
N ARG A 252 27.33 0.53 -1.86
CA ARG A 252 27.74 1.55 -2.82
C ARG A 252 27.45 1.15 -4.26
N ALA A 253 27.65 -0.12 -4.62
CA ALA A 253 27.33 -0.63 -5.95
C ALA A 253 25.82 -0.57 -6.26
N GLU A 254 24.97 -0.69 -5.24
CA GLU A 254 23.51 -0.53 -5.33
C GLU A 254 23.07 0.95 -5.30
N GLY A 255 24.00 1.91 -5.22
CA GLY A 255 23.70 3.35 -5.21
C GLY A 255 23.17 3.90 -3.88
N TRP A 256 23.21 3.11 -2.79
CA TRP A 256 22.69 3.53 -1.48
C TRP A 256 23.64 4.43 -0.68
N MET A 257 24.84 4.67 -1.21
CA MET A 257 25.92 5.38 -0.53
C MET A 257 26.30 6.71 -1.17
N ASP A 258 25.86 6.97 -2.40
CA ASP A 258 26.32 8.09 -3.22
C ASP A 258 25.24 9.20 -3.23
N GLY A 259 25.63 10.44 -2.94
CA GLY A 259 24.81 11.63 -3.12
C GLY A 259 25.44 12.90 -2.55
N GLU A 260 25.06 14.05 -3.10
CA GLU A 260 25.55 15.38 -2.69
C GLU A 260 24.91 15.80 -1.34
N GLU A 261 25.71 16.46 -0.50
CA GLU A 261 25.45 16.70 0.94
C GLU A 261 24.18 17.52 1.24
N ASP A 262 23.60 18.20 0.25
CA ASP A 262 22.48 19.14 0.44
C ASP A 262 21.08 18.49 0.28
N MET A 263 20.98 17.18 0.00
CA MET A 263 19.70 16.50 -0.30
C MET A 263 19.26 15.44 0.75
N ASP A 264 19.89 15.41 1.93
CA ASP A 264 19.56 14.48 3.02
C ASP A 264 18.13 14.68 3.61
N GLU A 265 17.44 15.75 3.20
CA GLU A 265 16.16 16.20 3.75
C GLU A 265 14.93 15.63 3.02
N HIS A 266 15.13 14.65 2.13
CA HIS A 266 14.04 14.14 1.31
C HIS A 266 12.96 13.39 2.12
N ILE A 267 11.67 13.70 1.88
CA ILE A 267 10.54 13.19 2.69
C ILE A 267 10.41 11.67 2.67
N LEU A 268 10.89 10.99 1.61
CA LEU A 268 10.82 9.55 1.48
C LEU A 268 12.09 8.82 1.96
N ASN A 269 13.06 9.55 2.53
CA ASN A 269 14.36 8.96 2.91
C ASN A 269 14.24 7.84 3.93
N ILE A 270 13.28 7.91 4.85
CA ILE A 270 13.11 6.92 5.93
C ILE A 270 12.26 5.70 5.52
N TYR A 271 11.87 5.58 4.25
CA TYR A 271 10.91 4.57 3.79
C TYR A 271 11.64 3.42 3.07
N PRO A 272 11.78 2.24 3.70
CA PRO A 272 12.40 1.06 3.10
C PRO A 272 12.01 0.69 1.66
N HIS A 273 10.76 0.89 1.24
CA HIS A 273 10.34 0.52 -0.13
C HIS A 273 11.08 1.31 -1.21
N ILE A 274 11.54 2.52 -0.90
CA ILE A 274 12.27 3.36 -1.86
C ILE A 274 13.56 2.68 -2.32
N PRO A 275 14.54 2.39 -1.46
CA PRO A 275 15.77 1.76 -1.92
C PRO A 275 15.63 0.30 -2.35
N LEU A 276 14.55 -0.37 -1.94
CA LEU A 276 14.36 -1.79 -2.23
C LEU A 276 13.60 -2.07 -3.52
N THR A 277 12.68 -1.19 -3.92
CA THR A 277 11.73 -1.51 -5.00
C THR A 277 11.59 -0.42 -6.04
N GLU A 278 11.97 0.82 -5.73
CA GLU A 278 11.82 1.96 -6.62
C GLU A 278 13.18 2.41 -7.15
N GLN A 279 13.15 3.06 -8.31
CA GLN A 279 14.30 3.85 -8.76
C GLN A 279 14.22 5.21 -8.09
N PHE A 280 15.31 5.63 -7.44
CA PHE A 280 15.40 6.90 -6.74
C PHE A 280 16.73 7.60 -7.07
N SER A 281 16.75 8.92 -6.97
CA SER A 281 17.88 9.78 -7.39
C SER A 281 18.44 10.67 -6.26
N PHE A 282 17.97 10.47 -5.03
CA PHE A 282 18.35 11.27 -3.86
C PHE A 282 19.21 10.46 -2.87
N PRO A 283 20.10 11.09 -2.09
CA PRO A 283 20.86 10.39 -1.07
C PRO A 283 19.94 9.83 0.02
N LEU A 284 20.21 8.59 0.42
CA LEU A 284 19.59 8.02 1.61
C LEU A 284 20.14 8.68 2.87
N SER A 285 19.31 8.89 3.87
CA SER A 285 19.78 9.42 5.16
C SER A 285 20.69 8.44 5.90
N ALA A 286 21.43 8.94 6.90
CA ALA A 286 22.25 8.11 7.77
C ALA A 286 21.43 7.01 8.46
N LEU A 287 20.19 7.29 8.88
CA LEU A 287 19.31 6.32 9.52
C LEU A 287 18.96 5.15 8.59
N SER A 288 18.62 5.46 7.33
CA SER A 288 18.31 4.45 6.32
C SER A 288 19.53 3.63 5.92
N ARG A 289 20.71 4.25 5.83
CA ARG A 289 21.98 3.53 5.60
C ARG A 289 22.32 2.58 6.75
N VAL A 290 22.16 3.03 8.01
CA VAL A 290 22.33 2.20 9.21
C VAL A 290 21.37 1.02 9.18
N TRP A 291 20.10 1.27 8.86
CA TRP A 291 19.09 0.21 8.78
C TRP A 291 19.43 -0.82 7.71
N LEU A 292 19.74 -0.39 6.48
CA LEU A 292 20.14 -1.29 5.38
C LEU A 292 21.37 -2.13 5.77
N PHE A 293 22.41 -1.49 6.29
CA PHE A 293 23.65 -2.17 6.68
C PHE A 293 23.40 -3.26 7.73
N VAL A 294 22.74 -2.92 8.83
CA VAL A 294 22.46 -3.88 9.92
C VAL A 294 21.60 -5.03 9.41
N THR A 295 20.58 -4.72 8.63
CA THR A 295 19.61 -5.69 8.08
C THR A 295 20.29 -6.70 7.14
N LEU A 296 21.22 -6.23 6.31
CA LEU A 296 22.06 -7.08 5.45
C LEU A 296 23.03 -7.93 6.26
N CYS A 297 23.78 -7.32 7.19
CA CYS A 297 24.72 -8.03 8.05
C CYS A 297 24.04 -9.18 8.81
N ARG A 298 22.85 -8.95 9.39
CA ARG A 298 22.07 -10.00 10.08
C ARG A 298 21.73 -11.16 9.15
N ARG A 299 21.24 -10.90 7.94
CA ARG A 299 20.92 -11.92 6.93
C ARG A 299 22.15 -12.66 6.39
N LEU A 300 23.31 -12.01 6.43
CA LEU A 300 24.59 -12.65 6.12
C LEU A 300 25.09 -13.57 7.26
N GLY A 301 24.50 -13.49 8.45
CA GLY A 301 24.88 -14.27 9.63
C GLY A 301 25.85 -13.54 10.57
N LEU A 302 25.95 -12.21 10.48
CA LEU A 302 26.75 -11.38 11.37
C LEU A 302 25.89 -10.82 12.51
N ASP A 303 26.45 -10.73 13.72
CA ASP A 303 25.76 -10.13 14.87
C ASP A 303 25.88 -8.61 14.81
N ALA A 304 25.03 -7.98 13.99
CA ALA A 304 24.97 -6.53 13.81
C ALA A 304 23.77 -5.91 14.53
N TYR A 305 23.91 -4.68 15.03
CA TYR A 305 22.82 -3.94 15.65
C TYR A 305 23.06 -2.42 15.61
N PRO A 306 22.00 -1.60 15.64
CA PRO A 306 22.13 -0.16 15.77
C PRO A 306 22.49 0.22 17.22
N THR A 307 23.41 1.16 17.41
CA THR A 307 23.82 1.70 18.72
C THR A 307 23.97 3.22 18.65
N MET A 308 24.18 3.87 19.79
CA MET A 308 24.58 5.28 19.89
C MET A 308 26.05 5.38 20.28
N ALA A 309 26.81 6.24 19.60
CA ALA A 309 28.09 6.74 20.12
C ALA A 309 27.83 8.11 20.74
N LEU A 310 28.03 8.28 22.06
CA LEU A 310 27.97 9.63 22.64
C LEU A 310 29.23 10.41 22.24
N PRO A 311 29.14 11.70 21.86
CA PRO A 311 27.98 12.58 21.96
C PRO A 311 27.14 12.68 20.67
N SER A 312 27.29 11.76 19.71
CA SER A 312 26.57 11.82 18.45
C SER A 312 25.06 11.78 18.65
N THR A 313 24.35 12.54 17.82
CA THR A 313 22.88 12.51 17.71
C THR A 313 22.40 11.54 16.64
N THR A 314 23.31 10.97 15.85
CA THR A 314 22.98 9.99 14.80
C THR A 314 23.29 8.58 15.29
N PRO A 315 22.39 7.62 15.03
CA PRO A 315 22.69 6.22 15.26
C PRO A 315 23.86 5.74 14.39
N ILE A 316 24.59 4.76 14.90
CA ILE A 316 25.71 4.09 14.23
C ILE A 316 25.48 2.57 14.24
N CYS A 317 26.24 1.83 13.45
CA CYS A 317 26.19 0.37 13.47
C CYS A 317 27.32 -0.21 14.31
N CYS A 318 27.01 -1.28 15.03
CA CYS A 318 28.01 -2.12 15.70
C CYS A 318 27.86 -3.55 15.17
N VAL A 319 28.98 -4.20 14.87
CA VAL A 319 29.02 -5.62 14.51
C VAL A 319 29.94 -6.33 15.50
N ARG A 320 29.40 -7.34 16.18
CA ARG A 320 30.14 -8.16 17.14
C ARG A 320 30.76 -9.37 16.46
N PRO A 321 32.00 -9.72 16.81
CA PRO A 321 32.56 -11.02 16.48
C PRO A 321 31.87 -12.11 17.31
N GLN A 322 31.75 -13.31 16.75
CA GLN A 322 31.29 -14.49 17.50
C GLN A 322 32.27 -14.89 18.61
N ASP A 323 33.57 -14.63 18.42
CA ASP A 323 34.57 -14.81 19.46
C ASP A 323 34.44 -13.69 20.51
N PRO A 324 34.10 -14.02 21.77
CA PRO A 324 33.96 -13.04 22.85
C PRO A 324 35.27 -12.28 23.18
N THR A 325 36.42 -12.75 22.71
CA THR A 325 37.70 -12.05 22.89
C THR A 325 37.97 -11.02 21.80
N GLY A 326 37.21 -11.06 20.70
CA GLY A 326 37.34 -10.12 19.59
C GLY A 326 36.74 -8.75 19.91
N LEU A 327 37.33 -7.71 19.34
CA LEU A 327 36.78 -6.35 19.44
C LEU A 327 35.66 -6.16 18.41
N PRO A 328 34.56 -5.48 18.78
CA PRO A 328 33.51 -5.11 17.84
C PRO A 328 34.02 -4.09 16.81
N VAL A 329 33.41 -4.13 15.64
CA VAL A 329 33.61 -3.15 14.57
C VAL A 329 32.46 -2.15 14.60
N VAL A 330 32.81 -0.87 14.56
CA VAL A 330 31.85 0.24 14.48
C VAL A 330 31.86 0.78 13.06
N VAL A 331 30.66 0.96 12.49
CA VAL A 331 30.46 1.60 11.19
C VAL A 331 29.64 2.87 11.38
N GLU A 332 30.24 3.99 11.04
CA GLU A 332 29.61 5.31 11.11
C GLU A 332 29.28 5.82 9.70
N PHE A 333 28.01 6.18 9.52
CA PHE A 333 27.49 6.80 8.30
C PHE A 333 27.31 8.30 8.60
N SER A 334 28.38 9.08 8.44
CA SER A 334 28.30 10.54 8.54
C SER A 334 27.65 11.14 7.30
N SER A 335 26.89 12.23 7.46
CA SER A 335 26.39 13.03 6.33
C SER A 335 27.53 13.65 5.49
N LEU A 336 28.73 13.83 6.07
CA LEU A 336 29.86 14.57 5.48
C LEU A 336 30.99 13.69 4.89
N GLY A 337 30.77 12.39 4.63
CA GLY A 337 31.88 11.56 4.13
C GLY A 337 31.65 10.06 4.01
N PRO A 338 32.64 9.33 3.46
CA PRO A 338 32.56 7.89 3.23
C PRO A 338 32.37 7.15 4.56
N SER A 339 31.55 6.09 4.54
CA SER A 339 31.36 5.22 5.71
C SER A 339 32.71 4.83 6.31
N VAL A 340 32.89 5.12 7.60
CA VAL A 340 34.15 4.82 8.26
C VAL A 340 33.98 3.58 9.10
N VAL A 341 34.67 2.52 8.70
CA VAL A 341 34.77 1.28 9.46
C VAL A 341 35.94 1.42 10.42
N ARG A 342 35.68 1.37 11.72
CA ARG A 342 36.72 1.48 12.75
C ARG A 342 36.59 0.37 13.77
N PRO A 343 37.71 -0.27 14.17
CA PRO A 343 37.79 -0.92 15.46
C PRO A 343 37.35 0.04 16.57
N ILE A 344 36.61 -0.45 17.57
CA ILE A 344 36.08 0.37 18.66
C ILE A 344 37.16 1.16 19.42
N THR A 345 38.40 0.66 19.45
CA THR A 345 39.56 1.33 20.09
C THR A 345 39.94 2.65 19.43
N LEU A 346 39.49 2.89 18.19
CA LEU A 346 39.79 4.10 17.40
C LEU A 346 38.64 5.12 17.38
N THR A 347 37.58 4.92 18.15
CA THR A 347 36.46 5.87 18.23
C THR A 347 36.70 6.88 19.37
N SER A 348 36.95 8.15 19.02
CA SER A 348 37.24 9.23 19.99
C SER A 348 36.13 9.44 21.03
N ALA A 349 34.88 9.28 20.59
CA ALA A 349 33.69 9.22 21.43
C ALA A 349 33.79 8.17 22.55
N TYR A 350 34.25 6.96 22.20
CA TYR A 350 34.41 5.86 23.13
C TYR A 350 35.57 6.10 24.11
N GLN A 351 36.70 6.62 23.60
CA GLN A 351 37.85 6.96 24.43
C GLN A 351 37.49 7.99 25.52
N GLN A 352 36.60 8.94 25.21
CA GLN A 352 36.08 9.90 26.18
C GLN A 352 35.08 9.28 27.16
N MET A 353 34.15 8.44 26.70
CA MET A 353 33.15 7.79 27.57
C MET A 353 33.75 6.79 28.56
N ALA A 354 34.72 6.00 28.11
CA ALA A 354 35.30 4.93 28.93
C ALA A 354 36.32 5.47 29.95
N GLY A 355 36.86 6.69 29.75
CA GLY A 355 37.94 7.23 30.57
C GLY A 355 39.23 6.39 30.49
N VAL A 356 39.39 5.60 29.41
CA VAL A 356 40.50 4.65 29.23
C VAL A 356 41.45 5.17 28.14
N VAL A 357 42.75 5.00 28.37
CA VAL A 357 43.82 5.31 27.41
C VAL A 357 43.72 4.35 26.20
N PRO A 358 43.99 4.80 24.96
CA PRO A 358 43.92 3.94 23.78
C PRO A 358 44.80 2.68 23.95
N GLY A 359 44.19 1.49 23.89
CA GLY A 359 44.90 0.20 23.91
C GLY A 359 44.51 -0.79 25.01
N ASP A 360 43.89 -0.32 26.10
CA ASP A 360 43.64 -1.15 27.30
C ASP A 360 42.16 -1.51 27.54
N ILE A 361 41.32 -1.52 26.50
CA ILE A 361 39.88 -1.77 26.66
C ILE A 361 39.60 -3.28 26.58
N PRO A 362 39.10 -3.91 27.67
CA PRO A 362 38.64 -5.30 27.60
C PRO A 362 37.43 -5.41 26.66
N PRO A 363 37.33 -6.47 25.85
CA PRO A 363 36.16 -6.73 25.00
C PRO A 363 34.82 -6.66 25.75
N GLU A 364 34.79 -7.12 27.00
CA GLU A 364 33.59 -7.04 27.85
C GLU A 364 33.13 -5.61 28.16
N MET A 365 34.07 -4.66 28.31
CA MET A 365 33.74 -3.25 28.50
C MET A 365 33.31 -2.58 27.19
N ALA A 366 33.88 -3.00 26.06
CA ALA A 366 33.43 -2.56 24.74
C ALA A 366 31.93 -2.80 24.53
N TRP A 367 31.45 -3.97 24.97
CA TRP A 367 30.04 -4.35 24.79
C TRP A 367 29.06 -3.60 25.67
N ARG A 368 29.42 -3.30 26.92
CA ARG A 368 28.54 -2.56 27.85
C ARG A 368 28.36 -1.10 27.46
N CYS A 369 29.34 -0.54 26.77
CA CYS A 369 29.34 0.87 26.38
C CYS A 369 28.57 1.14 25.07
N LEU A 370 28.33 0.12 24.24
CA LEU A 370 27.55 0.22 22.99
C LEU A 370 26.39 -0.80 23.00
N PRO A 371 25.38 -0.61 23.85
CA PRO A 371 24.21 -1.47 23.87
C PRO A 371 23.37 -1.31 22.59
N GLU A 372 22.65 -2.36 22.22
CA GLU A 372 21.67 -2.27 21.14
C GLU A 372 20.59 -1.25 21.47
N LEU A 373 20.24 -0.43 20.48
CA LEU A 373 19.18 0.55 20.60
C LEU A 373 17.83 -0.17 20.72
N PRO A 374 17.02 0.12 21.76
CA PRO A 374 15.67 -0.38 21.85
C PRO A 374 14.82 0.09 20.65
N ALA A 375 13.88 -0.74 20.22
CA ALA A 375 12.95 -0.41 19.12
C ALA A 375 12.18 0.91 19.36
N SER A 376 11.82 1.22 20.61
CA SER A 376 11.20 2.49 21.00
C SER A 376 12.07 3.71 20.71
N THR A 377 13.37 3.60 21.00
CA THR A 377 14.34 4.66 20.77
C THR A 377 14.58 4.84 19.28
N TRP A 378 14.71 3.73 18.55
CA TRP A 378 14.83 3.73 17.10
C TRP A 378 13.61 4.37 16.42
N PHE A 379 12.40 4.03 16.87
CA PHE A 379 11.15 4.64 16.41
C PHE A 379 11.14 6.16 16.62
N THR A 380 11.63 6.63 17.77
CA THR A 380 11.72 8.06 18.07
C THR A 380 12.69 8.78 17.14
N PHE A 381 13.83 8.17 16.79
CA PHE A 381 14.76 8.72 15.79
C PHE A 381 14.12 8.80 14.41
N ALA A 382 13.52 7.70 13.94
CA ALA A 382 12.82 7.66 12.66
C ALA A 382 11.73 8.73 12.56
N LEU A 383 10.92 8.89 13.61
CA LEU A 383 9.87 9.90 13.64
C LEU A 383 10.42 11.32 13.63
N LYS A 384 11.49 11.59 14.39
CA LYS A 384 12.13 12.91 14.42
C LYS A 384 12.64 13.28 13.03
N GLU A 385 13.32 12.35 12.37
CA GLU A 385 13.85 12.54 11.02
C GLU A 385 12.73 12.73 9.99
N ALA A 386 11.68 11.91 10.05
CA ALA A 386 10.49 12.07 9.20
C ALA A 386 9.87 13.47 9.34
N GLY A 387 9.71 13.95 10.58
CA GLY A 387 9.13 15.25 10.87
C GLY A 387 10.03 16.41 10.44
N GLN A 388 11.36 16.25 10.57
CA GLN A 388 12.33 17.23 10.06
C GLN A 388 12.25 17.32 8.53
N ASN A 389 12.31 16.19 7.83
CA ASN A 389 12.21 16.17 6.36
C ASN A 389 10.89 16.76 5.87
N LEU A 390 9.77 16.47 6.56
CA LEU A 390 8.48 17.09 6.24
C LEU A 390 8.46 18.61 6.44
N THR A 391 9.16 19.11 7.46
CA THR A 391 9.23 20.56 7.76
C THR A 391 10.10 21.30 6.74
N LEU A 392 11.11 20.62 6.21
CA LEU A 392 12.10 21.18 5.29
C LEU A 392 11.68 21.05 3.82
N TYR A 393 10.72 20.17 3.52
CA TYR A 393 10.16 19.96 2.18
C TYR A 393 9.68 21.26 1.53
N ARG A 394 10.15 21.52 0.30
CA ARG A 394 9.78 22.66 -0.53
C ARG A 394 9.30 22.16 -1.89
N GLU A 395 8.02 22.35 -2.18
CA GLU A 395 7.37 21.93 -3.43
C GLU A 395 8.09 22.50 -4.68
N GLU A 396 8.55 23.76 -4.61
CA GLU A 396 9.25 24.45 -5.71
C GLU A 396 10.60 23.82 -6.08
N GLU A 397 11.26 23.11 -5.16
CA GLU A 397 12.58 22.51 -5.38
C GLU A 397 12.50 21.09 -5.99
N HIS A 398 11.28 20.57 -6.18
CA HIS A 398 11.01 19.20 -6.62
C HIS A 398 10.07 19.11 -7.84
N GLU A 399 10.04 20.13 -8.72
CA GLU A 399 9.16 20.19 -9.90
C GLU A 399 9.22 18.95 -10.84
N ASP A 400 10.32 18.18 -10.87
CA ASP A 400 10.41 16.96 -11.68
C ASP A 400 9.52 15.78 -11.16
N TRP A 401 8.83 15.97 -10.04
CA TRP A 401 8.15 14.93 -9.25
C TRP A 401 6.61 15.03 -9.26
N LEU A 402 6.08 16.09 -9.88
CA LEU A 402 4.77 16.74 -9.67
C LEU A 402 3.48 15.92 -9.77
N HIS A 403 3.48 14.66 -10.19
CA HIS A 403 2.23 13.90 -10.40
C HIS A 403 1.91 12.87 -9.31
N TRP A 404 2.87 12.52 -8.44
CA TRP A 404 2.67 11.55 -7.35
C TRP A 404 2.96 12.12 -5.95
N GLU A 405 3.40 13.37 -5.84
CA GLU A 405 3.79 13.98 -4.58
C GLU A 405 2.62 14.20 -3.63
N ASN A 406 1.47 14.69 -4.09
CA ASN A 406 0.37 14.99 -3.17
C ASN A 406 -0.10 13.77 -2.38
N GLU A 407 -0.28 12.62 -3.03
CA GLU A 407 -0.66 11.38 -2.33
C GLU A 407 0.46 10.89 -1.39
N ARG A 408 1.72 10.94 -1.83
CA ARG A 408 2.88 10.53 -1.02
C ARG A 408 3.07 11.44 0.19
N LEU A 409 2.98 12.75 0.00
CA LEU A 409 3.06 13.78 1.02
C LEU A 409 1.89 13.67 2.00
N CYS A 410 0.65 13.50 1.52
CA CYS A 410 -0.51 13.25 2.38
C CYS A 410 -0.32 11.97 3.20
N THR A 411 0.17 10.89 2.59
CA THR A 411 0.43 9.62 3.28
C THR A 411 1.55 9.74 4.31
N ALA A 412 2.65 10.41 3.97
CA ALA A 412 3.77 10.66 4.86
C ALA A 412 3.37 11.55 6.05
N THR A 413 2.61 12.62 5.78
CA THR A 413 2.02 13.48 6.80
C THR A 413 1.10 12.69 7.72
N HIS A 414 0.24 11.84 7.15
CA HIS A 414 -0.66 10.98 7.92
C HIS A 414 0.10 9.96 8.78
N ALA A 415 1.16 9.33 8.25
CA ALA A 415 2.07 8.45 8.99
C ALA A 415 2.70 9.18 10.19
N ILE A 416 3.28 10.36 9.96
CA ILE A 416 3.95 11.16 10.99
C ILE A 416 2.95 11.59 12.07
N GLN A 417 1.75 12.01 11.70
CA GLN A 417 0.69 12.35 12.67
C GLN A 417 0.29 11.14 13.52
N CYS A 418 0.06 9.99 12.90
CA CYS A 418 -0.29 8.74 13.60
C CYS A 418 0.84 8.30 14.54
N ALA A 419 2.08 8.33 14.08
CA ALA A 419 3.27 7.99 14.85
C ALA A 419 3.46 8.95 16.05
N THR A 420 3.28 10.25 15.84
CA THR A 420 3.38 11.28 16.90
C THR A 420 2.32 11.08 17.98
N MET A 421 1.09 10.71 17.61
CA MET A 421 0.02 10.42 18.57
C MET A 421 0.35 9.25 19.52
N MET A 422 1.28 8.37 19.16
CA MET A 422 1.73 7.29 20.03
C MET A 422 2.66 7.76 21.16
N ILE A 423 3.32 8.92 21.01
CA ILE A 423 4.22 9.44 22.03
C ILE A 423 3.39 10.02 23.20
N PRO A 424 3.51 9.50 24.43
CA PRO A 424 2.67 9.93 25.56
C PRO A 424 2.86 11.39 25.95
N ALA A 425 4.07 11.93 25.76
CA ALA A 425 4.43 13.31 26.11
C ALA A 425 4.13 14.34 25.01
N ALA A 426 3.78 13.89 23.81
CA ALA A 426 3.46 14.79 22.70
C ALA A 426 2.03 15.31 22.83
N GLU A 427 1.85 16.62 22.67
CA GLU A 427 0.51 17.16 22.41
C GLU A 427 -0.04 16.50 21.15
N PRO A 428 -1.34 16.10 21.14
CA PRO A 428 -1.91 15.50 19.95
C PRO A 428 -1.77 16.52 18.81
N PRO A 429 -1.17 16.13 17.67
CA PRO A 429 -1.06 17.03 16.54
C PRO A 429 -2.46 17.53 16.17
N VAL A 430 -2.54 18.78 15.72
CA VAL A 430 -3.73 19.23 14.99
C VAL A 430 -3.91 18.22 13.85
N LEU A 431 -5.01 17.49 13.84
CA LEU A 431 -5.31 16.56 12.75
C LEU A 431 -5.49 17.40 11.48
N ILE A 432 -4.43 17.54 10.70
CA ILE A 432 -4.45 18.35 9.50
C ILE A 432 -5.22 17.55 8.43
N HIS A 433 -6.15 18.24 7.77
CA HIS A 433 -6.94 17.83 6.59
C HIS A 433 -8.12 16.88 6.82
N ARG A 434 -9.24 17.41 7.34
CA ARG A 434 -10.54 16.69 7.36
C ARG A 434 -11.18 16.50 5.97
N GLY A 435 -10.79 17.29 4.96
CA GLY A 435 -11.33 17.20 3.60
C GLY A 435 -10.65 16.10 2.81
N ASP A 436 -9.35 16.26 2.57
CA ASP A 436 -8.58 15.41 1.65
C ASP A 436 -8.42 13.97 2.18
N MET A 437 -8.35 13.78 3.51
CA MET A 437 -8.26 12.45 4.11
C MET A 437 -9.52 11.59 3.92
N ALA A 438 -10.70 12.21 3.76
CA ALA A 438 -11.93 11.44 3.52
C ALA A 438 -11.92 10.78 2.13
N ASP A 439 -11.14 11.32 1.20
CA ASP A 439 -10.99 10.80 -0.16
C ASP A 439 -9.76 9.89 -0.29
N MET A 440 -8.65 10.26 0.37
CA MET A 440 -7.40 9.48 0.42
C MET A 440 -7.50 8.22 1.29
N PHE A 441 -8.10 8.35 2.48
CA PHE A 441 -8.10 7.32 3.52
C PHE A 441 -9.51 7.07 4.07
N PRO A 442 -10.50 6.71 3.21
CA PRO A 442 -11.92 6.64 3.59
C PRO A 442 -12.24 5.62 4.69
N LEU A 443 -11.32 4.70 5.00
CA LEU A 443 -11.53 3.62 5.97
C LEU A 443 -10.77 3.82 7.29
N ASP A 444 -9.88 4.82 7.36
CA ASP A 444 -8.92 4.96 8.46
C ASP A 444 -9.51 5.58 9.73
N ALA A 445 -10.54 6.42 9.57
CA ALA A 445 -11.18 7.10 10.68
C ALA A 445 -11.69 6.12 11.75
N GLN A 446 -12.25 4.97 11.34
CA GLN A 446 -12.62 3.93 12.30
C GLN A 446 -11.42 3.04 12.67
N VAL A 447 -10.76 2.45 11.67
CA VAL A 447 -9.84 1.33 11.88
C VAL A 447 -8.52 1.78 12.51
N ILE A 448 -8.00 2.95 12.14
CA ILE A 448 -6.72 3.46 12.61
C ILE A 448 -6.94 4.41 13.79
N MET A 449 -7.78 5.42 13.58
CA MET A 449 -7.96 6.48 14.57
C MET A 449 -8.71 5.99 15.80
N LEU A 450 -9.91 5.42 15.64
CA LEU A 450 -10.74 5.03 16.78
C LEU A 450 -10.32 3.71 17.41
N ASP A 451 -10.03 2.69 16.60
CA ASP A 451 -9.77 1.34 17.12
C ASP A 451 -8.34 1.16 17.65
N VAL A 452 -7.38 2.00 17.24
CA VAL A 452 -5.97 1.90 17.68
C VAL A 452 -5.52 3.13 18.45
N LEU A 453 -5.44 4.29 17.79
CA LEU A 453 -4.84 5.50 18.35
C LEU A 453 -5.63 6.08 19.53
N LEU A 454 -6.95 6.05 19.44
CA LEU A 454 -7.89 6.67 20.38
C LEU A 454 -8.69 5.64 21.18
N ALA A 455 -8.32 4.35 21.11
CA ALA A 455 -9.03 3.27 21.78
C ALA A 455 -9.13 3.46 23.29
N GLN A 456 -8.09 4.06 23.89
CA GLN A 456 -7.98 4.32 25.33
C GLN A 456 -8.23 5.80 25.70
N ALA A 457 -8.76 6.60 24.77
CA ALA A 457 -8.99 8.02 25.03
C ALA A 457 -10.12 8.23 26.06
N LEU A 458 -9.79 8.87 27.18
CA LEU A 458 -10.76 9.18 28.24
C LEU A 458 -11.70 10.32 27.83
N PRO A 459 -13.02 10.22 28.10
CA PRO A 459 -13.96 11.32 27.88
C PRO A 459 -13.51 12.61 28.59
N GLY A 460 -13.62 13.74 27.90
CA GLY A 460 -13.23 15.07 28.42
C GLY A 460 -11.74 15.41 28.30
N SER A 461 -10.87 14.45 27.96
CA SER A 461 -9.48 14.75 27.59
C SER A 461 -9.37 15.32 26.17
N SER A 462 -8.24 15.94 25.81
CA SER A 462 -7.99 16.40 24.44
C SER A 462 -8.15 15.26 23.42
N ARG A 463 -7.55 14.09 23.70
CA ARG A 463 -7.71 12.87 22.88
C ARG A 463 -9.16 12.36 22.86
N GLY A 464 -9.89 12.48 23.97
CA GLY A 464 -11.31 12.13 24.06
C GLY A 464 -12.20 13.01 23.18
N ASN A 465 -11.92 14.31 23.12
CA ASN A 465 -12.62 15.26 22.24
C ASN A 465 -12.35 14.95 20.76
N ILE A 466 -11.10 14.62 20.43
CA ILE A 466 -10.74 14.15 19.09
C ILE A 466 -11.50 12.86 18.75
N ALA A 467 -11.54 11.88 19.66
CA ALA A 467 -12.27 10.63 19.46
C ALA A 467 -13.77 10.85 19.23
N ALA A 468 -14.39 11.76 19.99
CA ALA A 468 -15.79 12.14 19.79
C ALA A 468 -16.03 12.77 18.41
N ALA A 469 -15.14 13.66 17.98
CA ALA A 469 -15.24 14.29 16.67
C ALA A 469 -15.05 13.29 15.52
N VAL A 470 -14.10 12.36 15.64
CA VAL A 470 -13.87 11.30 14.64
C VAL A 470 -15.07 10.35 14.59
N ARG A 471 -15.65 9.94 15.73
CA ARG A 471 -16.88 9.13 15.76
C ARG A 471 -18.04 9.82 15.05
N MET A 472 -18.21 11.12 15.29
CA MET A 472 -19.24 11.90 14.60
C MET A 472 -18.98 11.97 13.10
N SER A 473 -17.71 12.11 12.69
CA SER A 473 -17.32 12.09 11.28
C SER A 473 -17.65 10.75 10.62
N VAL A 474 -17.31 9.62 11.26
CA VAL A 474 -17.63 8.27 10.77
C VAL A 474 -19.14 8.08 10.67
N PHE A 475 -19.88 8.49 11.69
CA PHE A 475 -21.34 8.43 11.68
C PHE A 475 -21.93 9.22 10.51
N ASN A 476 -21.49 10.46 10.32
CA ASN A 476 -21.96 11.32 9.24
C ASN A 476 -21.59 10.77 7.85
N SER A 477 -20.40 10.17 7.70
CA SER A 477 -19.95 9.56 6.43
C SER A 477 -20.69 8.26 6.05
N GLU A 478 -21.47 7.70 6.98
CA GLU A 478 -22.24 6.48 6.75
C GLU A 478 -23.76 6.71 6.81
N THR A 479 -24.21 7.92 7.18
CA THR A 479 -25.63 8.24 7.33
C THR A 479 -26.20 8.78 6.02
N LEU A 480 -26.93 7.94 5.29
CA LEU A 480 -27.51 8.30 3.99
C LEU A 480 -28.40 9.54 4.04
N ASP A 481 -29.17 9.74 5.11
CA ASP A 481 -30.05 10.91 5.24
C ASP A 481 -29.28 12.25 5.23
N VAL A 482 -28.02 12.23 5.68
CA VAL A 482 -27.11 13.38 5.69
C VAL A 482 -26.41 13.55 4.34
N LEU A 483 -26.15 12.45 3.63
CA LEU A 483 -25.29 12.44 2.45
C LEU A 483 -26.05 12.56 1.12
N VAL A 484 -27.27 12.04 1.06
CA VAL A 484 -28.04 11.98 -0.20
C VAL A 484 -28.51 13.37 -0.60
N MET A 485 -28.11 13.78 -1.80
CA MET A 485 -28.44 15.06 -2.39
C MET A 485 -29.53 14.90 -3.46
N ARG A 486 -30.56 15.74 -3.38
CA ARG A 486 -31.72 15.72 -4.26
C ARG A 486 -31.94 17.09 -4.87
N ARG A 487 -31.96 17.17 -6.20
CA ARG A 487 -32.23 18.40 -6.96
C ARG A 487 -33.61 18.95 -6.67
N SER A 488 -34.59 18.08 -6.44
CA SER A 488 -35.97 18.40 -6.09
C SER A 488 -36.09 19.25 -4.81
N ARG A 489 -35.08 19.22 -3.93
CA ARG A 489 -35.00 20.09 -2.74
C ARG A 489 -34.60 21.53 -3.08
N TYR A 490 -34.05 21.78 -4.27
CA TYR A 490 -33.50 23.06 -4.69
C TYR A 490 -34.00 23.48 -6.09
N PRO A 491 -35.33 23.62 -6.30
CA PRO A 491 -35.91 23.84 -7.63
C PRO A 491 -35.56 25.18 -8.28
N ARG A 492 -34.99 26.13 -7.52
CA ARG A 492 -34.58 27.46 -8.01
C ARG A 492 -33.10 27.53 -8.37
N THR A 493 -32.33 26.47 -8.15
CA THR A 493 -30.89 26.44 -8.37
C THR A 493 -30.57 25.65 -9.63
N ASP A 494 -29.84 26.25 -10.57
CA ASP A 494 -29.36 25.55 -11.75
C ASP A 494 -28.16 24.65 -11.41
N ILE A 495 -28.46 23.45 -10.94
CA ILE A 495 -27.49 22.44 -10.52
C ILE A 495 -27.01 21.66 -11.76
N PRO A 496 -25.71 21.46 -11.99
CA PRO A 496 -25.19 20.67 -13.12
C PRO A 496 -25.26 19.17 -12.80
N TYR A 497 -25.39 18.31 -13.81
CA TYR A 497 -25.42 16.85 -13.62
C TYR A 497 -24.04 16.29 -13.29
N VAL A 498 -23.97 15.48 -12.23
CA VAL A 498 -22.78 14.71 -11.86
C VAL A 498 -22.35 13.81 -13.02
N GLY A 499 -21.05 13.79 -13.30
CA GLY A 499 -20.45 13.06 -14.42
C GLY A 499 -20.51 13.80 -15.76
N THR A 500 -21.07 15.01 -15.83
CA THR A 500 -21.06 15.82 -17.06
C THR A 500 -19.65 16.33 -17.33
N ILE A 501 -19.21 16.19 -18.58
CA ILE A 501 -17.91 16.67 -19.04
C ILE A 501 -18.05 18.15 -19.45
N ILE A 502 -17.20 19.00 -18.90
CA ILE A 502 -17.28 20.46 -19.01
C ILE A 502 -15.97 21.03 -19.58
N PRO A 503 -16.03 22.18 -20.30
CA PRO A 503 -14.82 22.86 -20.75
C PRO A 503 -14.06 23.47 -19.56
N HIS A 504 -12.74 23.48 -19.62
CA HIS A 504 -11.93 24.20 -18.63
C HIS A 504 -11.91 25.69 -18.96
N SER A 505 -12.16 26.53 -17.94
CA SER A 505 -12.40 27.98 -18.14
C SER A 505 -11.21 28.75 -18.75
N MET A 506 -10.01 28.16 -18.73
CA MET A 506 -8.77 28.79 -19.25
C MET A 506 -8.07 27.98 -20.36
N LEU A 507 -8.47 26.73 -20.60
CA LEU A 507 -7.72 25.79 -21.46
C LEU A 507 -8.71 24.93 -22.25
N ASP A 508 -8.94 25.31 -23.51
CA ASP A 508 -9.96 24.66 -24.36
C ASP A 508 -9.66 23.17 -24.64
N ASP A 509 -8.42 22.72 -24.49
CA ASP A 509 -7.96 21.36 -24.79
C ASP A 509 -7.96 20.40 -23.59
N ARG A 510 -8.34 20.88 -22.40
CA ARG A 510 -8.33 20.10 -21.16
C ARG A 510 -9.72 20.10 -20.52
N PRO A 511 -10.66 19.26 -20.96
CA PRO A 511 -11.95 19.20 -20.30
C PRO A 511 -11.78 18.81 -18.82
N GLY A 512 -12.77 19.16 -18.01
CA GLY A 512 -12.99 18.61 -16.68
C GLY A 512 -14.32 17.88 -16.60
N PHE A 513 -14.72 17.47 -15.42
CA PHE A 513 -16.06 16.96 -15.17
C PHE A 513 -16.60 17.39 -13.81
N GLU A 514 -17.93 17.41 -13.70
CA GLU A 514 -18.65 17.69 -12.47
C GLU A 514 -18.64 16.45 -11.58
N LEU A 515 -17.85 16.47 -10.51
CA LEU A 515 -17.76 15.35 -9.58
C LEU A 515 -18.95 15.32 -8.64
N ASP A 516 -19.23 16.44 -7.99
CA ASP A 516 -20.31 16.53 -7.02
C ASP A 516 -20.80 17.97 -6.80
N TRP A 517 -21.90 18.11 -6.06
CA TRP A 517 -22.46 19.41 -5.68
C TRP A 517 -23.10 19.38 -4.29
N LYS A 518 -23.05 20.53 -3.61
CA LYS A 518 -23.71 20.78 -2.31
C LYS A 518 -24.30 22.17 -2.23
N VAL A 519 -25.44 22.34 -1.55
CA VAL A 519 -26.03 23.66 -1.28
C VAL A 519 -25.90 23.94 0.22
N SER A 520 -25.22 25.03 0.58
CA SER A 520 -25.08 25.47 1.99
C SER A 520 -25.87 26.74 2.27
N GLY A 521 -26.16 27.00 3.55
CA GLY A 521 -26.85 28.21 3.99
C GLY A 521 -28.38 28.16 3.96
N VAL A 522 -28.97 27.00 3.63
CA VAL A 522 -30.41 26.76 3.80
C VAL A 522 -30.58 26.11 5.16
N ASP A 523 -31.02 26.86 6.17
CA ASP A 523 -31.49 26.27 7.41
C ASP A 523 -32.69 25.37 7.06
N GLU A 524 -32.66 24.09 7.45
CA GLU A 524 -33.66 23.10 7.04
C GLU A 524 -35.09 23.54 7.42
N ARG A 525 -35.20 24.44 8.41
CA ARG A 525 -36.46 25.02 8.91
C ARG A 525 -36.98 26.24 8.13
N GLU A 526 -36.16 26.91 7.33
CA GLU A 526 -36.54 28.11 6.56
C GLU A 526 -36.40 27.89 5.04
N THR A 527 -36.85 26.72 4.58
CA THR A 527 -36.63 26.17 3.23
C THR A 527 -37.27 26.95 2.07
N TYR A 528 -37.94 28.08 2.30
CA TYR A 528 -38.74 28.75 1.28
C TYR A 528 -38.26 30.14 0.85
N LEU A 529 -37.29 30.77 1.54
CA LEU A 529 -36.91 32.17 1.25
C LEU A 529 -35.41 32.48 1.16
N ALA A 530 -34.50 31.61 1.63
CA ALA A 530 -33.06 31.88 1.53
C ALA A 530 -32.46 31.30 0.23
N GLU A 531 -31.75 32.13 -0.54
CA GLU A 531 -30.90 31.69 -1.65
C GLU A 531 -29.69 30.93 -1.08
N GLY A 532 -29.73 29.60 -1.14
CA GLY A 532 -28.60 28.77 -0.74
C GLY A 532 -27.41 28.95 -1.69
N THR A 533 -26.19 28.92 -1.14
CA THR A 533 -24.97 28.97 -1.94
C THR A 533 -24.67 27.59 -2.50
N LEU A 534 -24.60 27.46 -3.83
CA LEU A 534 -24.17 26.22 -4.48
C LEU A 534 -22.64 26.12 -4.50
N PHE A 535 -22.15 24.99 -3.99
CA PHE A 535 -20.79 24.51 -4.04
C PHE A 535 -20.74 23.37 -5.05
N LYS A 536 -19.76 23.42 -5.95
CA LYS A 536 -19.50 22.36 -6.94
C LYS A 536 -18.04 21.95 -6.81
N ARG A 537 -17.78 20.64 -6.91
CA ARG A 537 -16.43 20.11 -7.05
C ARG A 537 -16.26 19.65 -8.48
N GLN A 538 -15.31 20.28 -9.16
CA GLN A 538 -14.95 19.98 -10.54
C GLN A 538 -13.53 19.45 -10.57
N VAL A 539 -13.31 18.39 -11.35
CA VAL A 539 -11.99 17.75 -11.51
C VAL A 539 -11.51 17.98 -12.93
N PHE A 540 -10.28 18.48 -13.08
CA PHE A 540 -9.66 18.77 -14.37
C PHE A 540 -8.47 17.86 -14.66
N ALA A 541 -7.91 17.96 -15.88
CA ALA A 541 -6.94 16.99 -16.38
C ALA A 541 -5.57 16.97 -15.69
N ASP A 542 -5.25 18.06 -15.01
CA ASP A 542 -4.12 18.21 -14.11
C ASP A 542 -4.38 17.62 -12.71
N GLY A 543 -5.55 17.01 -12.48
CA GLY A 543 -5.94 16.53 -11.15
C GLY A 543 -6.38 17.66 -10.21
N PHE A 544 -6.48 18.89 -10.70
CA PHE A 544 -6.87 20.03 -9.87
C PHE A 544 -8.36 19.96 -9.54
N GLU A 545 -8.67 19.85 -8.25
CA GLU A 545 -10.03 19.95 -7.73
C GLU A 545 -10.35 21.43 -7.47
N LYS A 546 -11.22 22.00 -8.29
CA LYS A 546 -11.70 23.36 -8.09
C LYS A 546 -13.03 23.31 -7.34
N THR A 547 -13.00 23.68 -6.05
CA THR A 547 -14.22 24.01 -5.33
C THR A 547 -14.60 25.45 -5.65
N SER A 548 -15.78 25.67 -6.22
CA SER A 548 -16.26 27.02 -6.57
C SER A 548 -17.59 27.36 -5.90
N THR A 549 -17.74 28.62 -5.46
CA THR A 549 -18.99 29.19 -4.97
C THR A 549 -19.65 30.02 -6.06
N GLN A 550 -20.92 29.74 -6.35
CA GLN A 550 -21.66 30.31 -7.48
C GLN A 550 -22.21 31.73 -7.21
N ALA A 551 -21.34 32.72 -6.99
CA ALA A 551 -21.79 34.12 -6.89
C ALA A 551 -21.81 34.86 -8.25
N SER A 552 -21.18 34.35 -9.32
CA SER A 552 -21.00 35.13 -10.56
C SER A 552 -20.73 34.34 -11.86
N TRP A 553 -21.01 33.04 -11.94
CA TRP A 553 -20.76 32.30 -13.20
C TRP A 553 -21.89 32.48 -14.23
N PRO A 554 -21.55 32.63 -15.52
CA PRO A 554 -22.53 32.68 -16.62
C PRO A 554 -23.22 31.31 -16.81
N GLU A 555 -24.22 31.30 -17.71
CA GLU A 555 -25.02 30.16 -18.14
C GLU A 555 -24.27 28.81 -18.18
N ARG A 556 -24.99 27.72 -17.86
CA ARG A 556 -24.54 26.32 -17.98
C ARG A 556 -23.61 26.13 -19.19
N TYR A 557 -22.37 25.72 -18.93
CA TYR A 557 -21.48 25.32 -20.02
C TYR A 557 -22.08 24.15 -20.78
N PRO A 558 -22.11 24.20 -22.13
CA PRO A 558 -22.52 23.04 -22.91
C PRO A 558 -21.55 21.88 -22.64
N PRO A 559 -22.04 20.64 -22.50
CA PRO A 559 -21.18 19.48 -22.38
C PRO A 559 -20.21 19.37 -23.56
N VAL A 560 -18.97 18.97 -23.29
CA VAL A 560 -17.94 18.79 -24.32
C VAL A 560 -17.50 17.33 -24.39
N GLY A 561 -16.99 16.90 -25.55
CA GLY A 561 -16.46 15.55 -25.71
C GLY A 561 -15.18 15.32 -24.92
N LEU A 562 -15.09 14.15 -24.27
CA LEU A 562 -13.88 13.69 -23.63
C LEU A 562 -13.08 12.83 -24.58
N SER A 563 -11.88 13.25 -24.96
CA SER A 563 -10.98 12.41 -25.75
C SER A 563 -10.35 11.29 -24.91
N LYS A 564 -9.97 10.18 -25.56
CA LYS A 564 -9.21 9.07 -24.91
C LYS A 564 -7.95 9.54 -24.18
N LYS A 565 -7.24 10.53 -24.75
CA LYS A 565 -6.02 11.10 -24.13
C LYS A 565 -6.35 11.80 -22.80
N ALA A 566 -7.39 12.63 -22.78
CA ALA A 566 -7.83 13.32 -21.57
C ALA A 566 -8.40 12.35 -20.53
N ALA A 567 -9.22 11.38 -20.95
CA ALA A 567 -9.74 10.33 -20.06
C ALA A 567 -8.62 9.56 -19.36
N ARG A 568 -7.58 9.19 -20.11
CA ARG A 568 -6.40 8.53 -19.57
C ARG A 568 -5.62 9.44 -18.62
N SER A 569 -5.47 10.71 -18.95
CA SER A 569 -4.83 11.70 -18.08
C SER A 569 -5.54 11.79 -16.73
N TRP A 570 -6.87 11.82 -16.72
CA TRP A 570 -7.66 11.85 -15.48
C TRP A 570 -7.39 10.64 -14.60
N TYR A 571 -7.44 9.44 -15.18
CA TYR A 571 -7.18 8.22 -14.44
C TYR A 571 -5.75 8.16 -13.87
N LEU A 572 -4.75 8.61 -14.64
CA LEU A 572 -3.35 8.56 -14.20
C LEU A 572 -3.01 9.61 -13.14
N ASN A 573 -3.62 10.79 -13.24
CA ASN A 573 -3.28 11.94 -12.38
C ASN A 573 -4.15 12.03 -11.12
N TRP A 574 -5.30 11.34 -11.07
CA TRP A 574 -6.20 11.38 -9.93
C TRP A 574 -6.41 9.98 -9.34
N SER A 575 -5.70 9.67 -8.26
CA SER A 575 -5.67 8.33 -7.66
C SER A 575 -7.03 7.85 -7.13
N HIS A 576 -7.97 8.77 -6.90
CA HIS A 576 -9.34 8.47 -6.47
C HIS A 576 -10.35 8.34 -7.60
N PHE A 577 -9.93 8.49 -8.86
CA PHE A 577 -10.82 8.42 -10.02
C PHE A 577 -11.75 7.19 -9.97
N GLY A 578 -11.18 6.03 -9.64
CA GLY A 578 -11.94 4.78 -9.60
C GLY A 578 -12.98 4.70 -8.49
N ARG A 579 -12.94 5.54 -7.45
CA ARG A 579 -14.00 5.61 -6.45
C ARG A 579 -15.32 6.10 -7.02
N TYR A 580 -15.23 7.01 -8.01
CA TYR A 580 -16.35 7.81 -8.48
C TYR A 580 -16.82 7.43 -9.88
N VAL A 581 -15.91 6.91 -10.71
CA VAL A 581 -16.16 6.63 -12.13
C VAL A 581 -16.01 5.14 -12.44
N GLU A 582 -16.96 4.59 -13.20
CA GLU A 582 -16.95 3.22 -13.71
C GLU A 582 -16.51 3.16 -15.18
N ASP A 583 -16.93 4.12 -16.00
CA ASP A 583 -16.66 4.16 -17.44
C ASP A 583 -17.03 5.52 -18.07
N VAL A 584 -16.98 5.62 -19.41
CA VAL A 584 -17.60 6.69 -20.22
C VAL A 584 -18.93 6.23 -20.81
N SER A 585 -19.84 7.18 -21.06
CA SER A 585 -21.13 6.91 -21.71
C SER A 585 -21.14 7.45 -23.14
N PHE A 586 -21.43 6.58 -24.09
CA PHE A 586 -21.67 6.92 -25.49
C PHE A 586 -23.14 7.19 -25.82
N ALA A 587 -24.03 7.15 -24.81
CA ALA A 587 -25.44 7.49 -25.02
C ALA A 587 -25.62 8.96 -25.45
N ASP A 588 -24.75 9.84 -24.92
CA ASP A 588 -24.65 11.24 -25.27
C ASP A 588 -23.24 11.52 -25.78
N ALA A 589 -23.09 11.72 -27.10
CA ALA A 589 -21.82 12.02 -27.74
C ALA A 589 -21.86 13.41 -28.40
N ASP A 590 -20.70 14.05 -28.50
CA ASP A 590 -20.56 15.31 -29.21
C ASP A 590 -20.55 15.10 -30.74
N GLY A 591 -20.33 16.18 -31.49
CA GLY A 591 -20.29 16.14 -32.96
C GLY A 591 -19.18 15.23 -33.52
N ASP A 592 -18.15 14.94 -32.74
CA ASP A 592 -17.01 14.09 -33.11
C ASP A 592 -17.17 12.65 -32.59
N GLY A 593 -18.33 12.32 -32.01
CA GLY A 593 -18.61 10.99 -31.45
C GLY A 593 -17.89 10.71 -30.13
N GLN A 594 -17.35 11.73 -29.47
CA GLN A 594 -16.72 11.60 -28.16
C GLN A 594 -17.77 11.62 -27.05
N PRO A 595 -17.61 10.80 -26.00
CA PRO A 595 -18.55 10.77 -24.88
C PRO A 595 -18.60 12.13 -24.17
N THR A 596 -19.80 12.59 -23.81
CA THR A 596 -20.02 13.86 -23.07
C THR A 596 -20.39 13.64 -21.60
N LYS A 597 -20.53 12.37 -21.20
CA LYS A 597 -20.80 11.96 -19.81
C LYS A 597 -19.95 10.78 -19.36
N LEU A 598 -19.70 10.73 -18.06
CA LEU A 598 -19.13 9.59 -17.35
C LEU A 598 -20.22 8.67 -16.80
N VAL A 599 -19.93 7.38 -16.73
CA VAL A 599 -20.70 6.39 -15.98
C VAL A 599 -20.20 6.42 -14.55
N MET A 600 -21.06 6.79 -13.60
CA MET A 600 -20.69 6.98 -12.21
C MET A 600 -20.91 5.70 -11.38
N THR A 601 -20.17 5.56 -10.29
CA THR A 601 -20.23 4.38 -9.41
C THR A 601 -21.59 4.21 -8.72
N ALA A 602 -21.87 3.00 -8.23
CA ALA A 602 -23.03 2.74 -7.37
C ALA A 602 -23.11 3.68 -6.16
N GLU A 603 -21.96 4.06 -5.57
CA GLU A 603 -21.86 5.06 -4.52
C GLU A 603 -22.42 6.41 -4.99
N MET A 604 -21.95 6.92 -6.13
CA MET A 604 -22.40 8.21 -6.66
C MET A 604 -23.87 8.20 -7.05
N ARG A 605 -24.37 7.09 -7.62
CA ARG A 605 -25.81 6.92 -7.91
C ARG A 605 -26.67 6.91 -6.65
N THR A 606 -26.15 6.37 -5.55
CA THR A 606 -26.83 6.39 -4.25
C THR A 606 -26.87 7.81 -3.67
N LEU A 607 -25.76 8.55 -3.78
CA LEU A 607 -25.64 9.92 -3.27
C LEU A 607 -26.45 10.93 -4.11
N TYR A 608 -26.57 10.71 -5.41
CA TYR A 608 -27.23 11.61 -6.36
C TYR A 608 -28.31 10.89 -7.18
N PRO A 609 -29.40 10.40 -6.55
CA PRO A 609 -30.38 9.51 -7.20
C PRO A 609 -31.24 10.21 -8.27
N GLU A 610 -31.25 11.54 -8.31
CA GLU A 610 -31.99 12.34 -9.30
C GLU A 610 -31.13 12.80 -10.47
N ASP A 611 -29.84 12.47 -10.48
CA ASP A 611 -28.95 12.77 -11.58
C ASP A 611 -29.11 11.69 -12.67
N CYS A 612 -29.19 12.12 -13.94
CA CYS A 612 -29.33 11.23 -15.10
C CYS A 612 -28.00 10.51 -15.40
N ILE A 613 -27.56 9.68 -14.46
CA ILE A 613 -26.33 8.89 -14.56
C ILE A 613 -26.61 7.71 -15.50
N PRO A 614 -25.89 7.59 -16.62
CA PRO A 614 -26.06 6.47 -17.54
C PRO A 614 -25.79 5.14 -16.84
N GLU A 615 -26.60 4.11 -17.15
CA GLU A 615 -26.30 2.75 -16.71
C GLU A 615 -25.09 2.20 -17.49
N PRO A 616 -24.24 1.36 -16.85
CA PRO A 616 -23.17 0.68 -17.54
C PRO A 616 -23.78 -0.25 -18.60
N GLN A 617 -23.62 0.08 -19.88
CA GLN A 617 -23.97 -0.84 -20.96
C GLN A 617 -22.87 -1.90 -21.06
N PRO A 618 -23.20 -3.20 -21.12
CA PRO A 618 -22.20 -4.19 -21.50
C PRO A 618 -21.68 -3.80 -22.88
N TYR A 619 -20.35 -3.67 -23.03
CA TYR A 619 -19.71 -3.43 -24.32
C TYR A 619 -20.12 -4.53 -25.31
N LEU A 620 -21.21 -4.32 -26.03
CA LEU A 620 -21.50 -5.04 -27.25
C LEU A 620 -20.56 -4.46 -28.29
N ILE A 621 -19.35 -5.01 -28.37
CA ILE A 621 -18.50 -4.80 -29.54
C ILE A 621 -19.40 -5.10 -30.75
N PRO A 622 -19.60 -4.16 -31.69
CA PRO A 622 -20.28 -4.50 -32.93
C PRO A 622 -19.44 -5.63 -33.54
N ARG A 623 -19.98 -6.85 -33.56
CA ARG A 623 -19.37 -7.96 -34.27
C ARG A 623 -19.17 -7.44 -35.69
N ILE A 624 -17.92 -7.15 -36.06
CA ILE A 624 -17.56 -6.97 -37.45
C ILE A 624 -18.06 -8.25 -38.13
N PRO A 625 -18.99 -8.18 -39.09
CA PRO A 625 -19.48 -9.37 -39.75
C PRO A 625 -18.28 -10.04 -40.41
N GLY A 626 -17.85 -11.17 -39.84
CA GLY A 626 -16.85 -12.02 -40.44
C GLY A 626 -17.30 -12.39 -41.86
N PRO A 627 -16.37 -12.57 -42.81
CA PRO A 627 -16.72 -12.87 -44.18
C PRO A 627 -17.59 -14.13 -44.20
N GLN A 628 -18.81 -13.98 -44.73
CA GLN A 628 -19.70 -15.09 -45.04
C GLN A 628 -18.93 -16.03 -45.97
N ARG A 629 -18.46 -17.16 -45.44
CA ARG A 629 -18.09 -18.30 -46.27
C ARG A 629 -19.39 -19.01 -46.62
N GLU A 630 -19.87 -18.73 -47.83
CA GLU A 630 -20.86 -19.57 -48.51
C GLU A 630 -20.27 -20.98 -48.71
N LEU A 631 -21.17 -21.96 -48.61
CA LEU A 631 -20.94 -23.41 -48.77
C LEU A 631 -20.26 -23.79 -50.08
#